data_AF-A0A2E7TKC9-F1
#
_entry.id   AF-A0A2E7TKC9-F1
#
_cell.length_a   1.000
_cell.length_b   1.000
_cell.length_c   1.000
_cell.angle_alpha   90.00
_cell.angle_beta   90.00
_cell.angle_gamma   90.00
#
_symmetry.space_group_name_H-M   'P 1'
#
loop_
_entity.id
_entity.type
_entity.pdbx_description
1 polymer ?
#
loop_
_entity_poly.entity_id
_entity_poly.type
_entity_poly.pdbx_seq_one_letter_code
_entity_poly.pdbx_strand_id
1 'polypeptide(L)'
;EDTGWAGLIYLNLDEECNGGTGFYDEGHRLTHLAEMKYNRMLIYPANILHGAYDEDGWFKEELYRLVQVFFFPIKKILNKRTK
;
A
#
# COMPACT_ATOMS: atom_id res chain seq x y z
N GLU A 1 15.91 -10.22 -7.97
CA GLU A 1 16.43 -10.18 -6.59
C GLU A 1 15.27 -10.36 -5.63
N ASP A 2 15.48 -10.94 -4.45
CA ASP A 2 14.43 -11.03 -3.42
C ASP A 2 14.30 -9.65 -2.76
N THR A 3 13.35 -8.84 -3.24
CA THR A 3 13.20 -7.45 -2.81
C THR A 3 12.49 -7.32 -1.46
N GLY A 4 12.09 -8.43 -0.83
CA GLY A 4 11.29 -8.42 0.38
C GLY A 4 9.87 -7.93 0.15
N TRP A 5 9.19 -7.62 1.25
CA TRP A 5 7.80 -7.17 1.27
C TRP A 5 7.71 -5.78 1.89
N ALA A 6 6.82 -4.98 1.34
CA ALA A 6 6.39 -3.72 1.92
C ALA A 6 4.96 -3.88 2.42
N GLY A 7 4.60 -3.07 3.39
CA GLY A 7 3.20 -2.89 3.72
C GLY A 7 2.95 -1.57 4.41
N LEU A 8 1.66 -1.25 4.48
CA LEU A 8 1.17 -0.07 5.13
C LEU A 8 -0.18 -0.34 5.77
N ILE A 9 -0.48 0.38 6.84
CA ILE A 9 -1.80 0.40 7.48
C ILE A 9 -2.36 1.81 7.33
N TYR A 10 -3.60 1.91 6.88
CA TYR A 10 -4.34 3.17 6.83
C TYR A 10 -4.86 3.54 8.23
N LEU A 11 -4.60 4.79 8.64
CA LEU A 11 -4.96 5.29 9.97
C LEU A 11 -5.97 6.45 9.92
N ASN A 12 -6.23 7.02 8.74
CA ASN A 12 -7.40 7.88 8.54
C ASN A 12 -8.69 7.07 8.73
N LEU A 13 -9.71 7.71 9.29
CA LEU A 13 -11.07 7.20 9.30
C LEU A 13 -11.65 7.18 7.88
N ASP A 14 -12.65 6.33 7.63
CA ASP A 14 -13.23 6.15 6.30
C ASP A 14 -13.81 7.44 5.71
N GLU A 15 -14.29 8.34 6.56
CA GLU A 15 -14.86 9.65 6.21
C GLU A 15 -13.83 10.76 6.03
N GLU A 16 -12.55 10.51 6.33
CA GLU A 16 -11.50 11.55 6.30
C GLU A 16 -10.77 11.64 4.96
N CYS A 17 -10.83 10.59 4.13
CA CYS A 17 -10.06 10.50 2.90
C CYS A 17 -10.74 9.64 1.83
N ASN A 18 -10.83 10.18 0.60
CA ASN A 18 -11.28 9.43 -0.58
C ASN A 18 -10.12 8.80 -1.40
N GLY A 19 -8.89 8.91 -0.91
CA GLY A 19 -7.67 8.43 -1.58
C GLY A 19 -7.35 6.97 -1.31
N GLY A 20 -6.08 6.61 -1.48
CA GLY A 20 -5.62 5.25 -1.29
C GLY A 20 -4.17 5.01 -1.68
N THR A 21 -3.91 3.79 -2.16
CA THR A 21 -2.63 3.40 -2.74
C THR A 21 -2.86 2.89 -4.15
N GLY A 22 -2.29 3.61 -5.10
CA GLY A 22 -2.28 3.23 -6.51
C GLY A 22 -1.13 2.28 -6.79
N PHE A 23 -1.41 1.24 -7.57
CA PHE A 23 -0.42 0.32 -8.14
C PHE A 23 -0.38 0.52 -9.65
N TYR A 24 0.82 0.53 -10.23
CA TYR A 24 1.04 0.93 -11.60
C TYR A 24 1.81 -0.13 -12.39
N ASP A 25 1.57 -0.19 -13.70
CA ASP A 25 2.43 -0.95 -14.61
C ASP A 25 3.70 -0.15 -15.00
N GLU A 26 4.58 -0.76 -15.78
CA GLU A 26 5.82 -0.13 -16.27
C GLU A 26 5.58 1.13 -17.11
N GLY A 27 4.38 1.29 -17.68
CA GLY A 27 3.94 2.48 -18.41
C GLY A 27 3.32 3.56 -17.52
N HIS A 28 3.43 3.43 -16.19
CA HIS A 28 2.82 4.33 -15.19
C HIS A 28 1.30 4.40 -15.25
N ARG A 29 0.62 3.37 -15.80
CA ARG A 29 -0.84 3.32 -15.84
C ARG A 29 -1.35 2.66 -14.57
N LEU A 30 -2.37 3.24 -13.95
CA LEU A 30 -3.03 2.67 -12.76
C LEU A 30 -3.62 1.30 -13.12
N THR A 31 -3.17 0.25 -12.43
CA THR A 31 -3.64 -1.12 -12.61
C THR A 31 -4.56 -1.56 -11.47
N HIS A 32 -4.33 -1.04 -10.27
CA HIS A 32 -5.15 -1.31 -9.11
C HIS A 32 -5.15 -0.11 -8.16
N LEU A 33 -6.31 0.19 -7.58
CA LEU A 33 -6.46 1.14 -6.50
C LEU A 33 -6.89 0.38 -5.25
N ALA A 34 -6.04 0.39 -4.23
CA ALA A 34 -6.45 0.02 -2.90
C ALA A 34 -6.97 1.28 -2.19
N GLU A 35 -8.30 1.42 -2.12
CA GLU A 35 -8.94 2.53 -1.41
C GLU A 35 -8.56 2.53 0.06
N MET A 36 -8.37 3.73 0.59
CA MET A 36 -8.16 3.97 2.01
C MET A 36 -9.38 3.52 2.80
N LYS A 37 -9.15 2.61 3.76
CA LYS A 37 -10.13 2.17 4.74
C LYS A 37 -9.45 2.02 6.08
N TYR A 38 -10.02 2.57 7.13
CA TYR A 38 -9.43 2.57 8.45
C TYR A 38 -9.03 1.16 8.88
N ASN A 39 -7.83 1.05 9.44
CA ASN A 39 -7.27 -0.20 9.96
C ASN A 39 -7.12 -1.32 8.91
N ARG A 40 -7.18 -0.99 7.61
CA ARG A 40 -6.82 -1.92 6.53
C ARG A 40 -5.31 -1.91 6.34
N MET A 41 -4.74 -3.11 6.37
CA MET A 41 -3.34 -3.37 6.05
C MET A 41 -3.22 -3.81 4.59
N LEU A 42 -2.30 -3.20 3.84
CA LEU A 42 -1.83 -3.71 2.56
C LEU A 42 -0.47 -4.38 2.74
N ILE A 43 -0.28 -5.51 2.06
CA ILE A 43 0.99 -6.23 1.98
C ILE A 43 1.25 -6.55 0.51
N TYR A 44 2.40 -6.16 0.00
CA TYR A 44 2.77 -6.37 -1.40
C TYR A 44 4.30 -6.54 -1.56
N PRO A 45 4.77 -7.20 -2.64
CA PRO A 45 6.20 -7.27 -2.92
C PRO A 45 6.79 -5.87 -3.05
N ALA A 46 7.94 -5.61 -2.39
CA ALA A 46 8.47 -4.25 -2.29
C ALA A 46 8.93 -3.66 -3.64
N ASN A 47 9.05 -4.49 -4.69
CA ASN A 47 9.42 -4.08 -6.04
C ASN A 47 8.24 -3.76 -6.96
N ILE A 48 7.00 -3.82 -6.48
CA ILE A 48 5.84 -3.37 -7.25
C ILE A 48 5.83 -1.84 -7.30
N LEU A 49 5.59 -1.26 -8.48
CA LEU A 49 5.44 0.19 -8.62
C LEU A 49 4.13 0.65 -7.97
N HIS A 50 4.23 1.52 -6.97
CA HIS A 50 3.10 1.99 -6.18
C HIS A 50 3.33 3.40 -5.66
N GLY A 51 2.26 4.08 -5.26
CA GLY A 51 2.33 5.43 -4.70
C GLY A 51 1.07 5.80 -3.92
N ALA A 52 1.11 6.94 -3.25
CA ALA A 52 -0.10 7.58 -2.78
C ALA A 52 -1.01 7.88 -3.99
N TYR A 53 -2.31 7.65 -3.82
CA TYR A 53 -3.32 8.02 -4.80
C TYR A 53 -4.27 8.99 -4.11
N ASP A 54 -4.03 10.28 -4.35
CA ASP A 54 -4.75 11.40 -3.76
C ASP A 54 -4.79 12.59 -4.73
N GLU A 55 -5.73 13.49 -4.51
CA GLU A 55 -5.88 14.77 -5.21
C GLU A 55 -6.25 15.87 -4.20
N ASP A 56 -6.08 17.13 -4.63
CA ASP A 56 -6.48 18.29 -3.83
C ASP A 56 -7.97 18.21 -3.45
N GLY A 57 -8.25 18.37 -2.16
CA GLY A 57 -9.61 18.31 -1.61
C GLY A 57 -10.14 16.90 -1.32
N TRP A 58 -9.35 15.84 -1.50
CA TRP A 58 -9.76 14.48 -1.13
C TRP A 58 -9.64 14.16 0.35
N PHE A 59 -8.89 14.98 1.09
CA PHE A 59 -8.82 14.94 2.54
C PHE A 59 -9.81 15.96 3.13
N LYS A 60 -10.44 15.59 4.24
CA LYS A 60 -11.33 16.49 4.96
C LYS A 60 -10.53 17.58 5.67
N GLU A 61 -10.90 18.84 5.45
CA GLU A 61 -10.29 20.00 6.13
C GLU A 61 -8.76 20.04 5.94
N GLU A 62 -8.00 20.25 7.02
CA GLU A 62 -6.54 20.29 7.05
C GLU A 62 -5.92 18.92 7.35
N LEU A 63 -6.64 17.83 7.04
CA LEU A 63 -6.12 16.47 7.19
C LEU A 63 -5.23 16.09 6.01
N TYR A 64 -4.36 15.11 6.26
CA TYR A 64 -3.43 14.56 5.29
C TYR A 64 -3.42 13.04 5.41
N ARG A 65 -2.75 12.40 4.45
CA ARG A 65 -2.55 10.96 4.42
C ARG A 65 -1.82 10.49 5.67
N LEU A 66 -2.51 9.73 6.51
CA LEU A 66 -1.98 9.12 7.71
C LEU A 66 -1.87 7.61 7.53
N VAL A 67 -0.62 7.13 7.44
CA VAL A 67 -0.31 5.71 7.27
C VAL A 67 0.88 5.32 8.13
N GLN A 68 0.89 4.09 8.63
CA GLN A 68 2.10 3.47 9.19
C GLN A 68 2.68 2.53 8.14
N VAL A 69 3.90 2.82 7.66
CA VAL A 69 4.63 2.01 6.68
C VAL A 69 5.63 1.10 7.40
N PHE A 70 5.85 -0.08 6.87
CA PHE A 70 6.86 -1.03 7.33
C PHE A 70 7.39 -1.88 6.18
N PHE A 71 8.61 -2.37 6.35
CA PHE A 71 9.29 -3.24 5.39
C PHE A 71 9.77 -4.50 6.10
N PHE A 72 9.57 -5.66 5.47
CA PHE A 72 9.95 -6.94 6.03
C PHE A 72 10.83 -7.71 5.04
N PRO A 73 12.04 -8.13 5.45
CA PRO A 73 12.83 -9.09 4.68
C PRO A 73 12.28 -10.49 4.91
N ILE A 74 11.07 -10.78 4.41
CA ILE A 74 10.54 -12.16 4.41
C ILE A 74 11.26 -12.89 3.28
N LYS A 75 12.36 -13.57 3.62
CA LYS A 75 12.91 -14.62 2.77
C LYS A 75 11.76 -15.56 2.43
N LYS A 76 11.62 -15.96 1.17
CA LYS A 76 10.76 -17.10 0.81
C LYS A 76 11.06 -18.25 1.78
N ILE A 77 10.17 -18.50 2.74
CA ILE A 77 10.14 -19.77 3.45
C ILE A 77 9.58 -20.75 2.41
N LEU A 78 10.45 -21.15 1.48
CA LEU A 78 10.23 -22.32 0.67
C LEU A 78 10.06 -23.46 1.67
N ASN A 79 8.81 -23.89 1.80
CA ASN A 79 8.41 -25.08 2.53
C ASN A 79 9.42 -26.19 2.20
N LYS A 80 10.32 -26.52 3.12
CA LYS A 80 11.07 -27.80 3.10
C LYS A 80 10.13 -28.95 3.49
N ARG A 81 8.88 -28.94 3.02
CA ARG A 81 7.94 -30.05 3.12
C ARG A 81 7.91 -30.79 1.79
N THR A 82 9.04 -31.40 1.44
CA THR A 82 9.14 -32.49 0.46
C THR A 82 10.45 -33.23 0.71
N LYS A 83 10.46 -34.08 1.74
CA LYS A 83 10.62 -35.53 1.67
C LYS A 83 10.58 -36.10 3.08
#